data_AF-A0A7U2FBI2-F1
#
_entry.id   AF-A0A7U2FBI2-F1
#
_cell.length_a   1.000
_cell.length_b   1.000
_cell.length_c   1.000
_cell.angle_alpha   90.00
_cell.angle_beta   90.00
_cell.angle_gamma   90.00
#
_symmetry.space_group_name_H-M   'P 1'
#
loop_
_entity.id
_entity.type
_entity.pdbx_description
1 polymer ?
#
loop_
_entity_poly.entity_id
_entity_poly.type
_entity_poly.pdbx_seq_one_letter_code
_entity_poly.pdbx_strand_id
1 'polypeptide(L)'
;MACVSIGEANPDIAGIGSLVAFATQSLVAVFVSCYTYLLTQIIWWRRECASEGSLFAPEDPNKRWMKSGSPQFLIRALAWTLHERLEGEDMLTPTLKRLKFANRILLAGNDSQTFTGIALLISALVQAKTLSLYHMHVLYDVISLVVISNCAASTSIFSEGVFKGYIRISLIAIWATLFISYFGVFAAHLQDWNDNLPQHCYQTAKTARPGDPHPRVENIYIGITFACTLSTLCIATMYALKSRSHQRTTHATISAVSDEQRRWFAELDSAPDPTQAAAKFNRRDAGQLAQQIVLNRDLLAWQMQDMVVRVALFQCPLQIYSIFALRSANEKSLDKGSTEREWGFGQIVSMVLLGMIVLSVADGVTDVVRREDGDVLEAEMGMVSGIIVEHVPSNKPAVQTATLQA
;
A
#
# COMPACT_ATOMS: atom_id res chain seq x y z
N MET A 1 3.27 14.43 -40.85
CA MET A 1 3.09 15.90 -40.90
C MET A 1 2.67 16.36 -39.51
N ALA A 2 2.63 17.65 -39.20
CA ALA A 2 2.20 18.10 -37.86
C ALA A 2 0.67 18.18 -37.80
N CYS A 3 0.05 17.51 -36.84
CA CYS A 3 -1.39 17.58 -36.59
C CYS A 3 -1.83 19.04 -36.36
N VAL A 4 -2.76 19.53 -37.18
CA VAL A 4 -3.15 20.95 -37.23
C VAL A 4 -4.16 21.32 -36.14
N SER A 5 -5.12 20.44 -35.85
CA SER A 5 -6.07 20.57 -34.74
C SER A 5 -6.33 19.19 -34.13
N ILE A 6 -6.35 19.12 -32.81
CA ILE A 6 -6.64 17.88 -32.05
C ILE A 6 -8.10 17.80 -31.59
N GLY A 7 -8.93 18.80 -31.92
CA GLY A 7 -10.33 18.94 -31.52
C GLY A 7 -10.57 19.82 -30.29
N GLU A 8 -11.82 19.81 -29.82
CA GLU A 8 -12.27 20.56 -28.64
C GLU A 8 -11.69 19.99 -27.35
N ALA A 9 -11.35 20.87 -26.40
CA ALA A 9 -10.88 20.50 -25.07
C ALA A 9 -11.96 19.74 -24.27
N ASN A 10 -11.56 18.67 -23.58
CA ASN A 10 -12.39 17.97 -22.62
C ASN A 10 -11.80 18.09 -21.20
N PRO A 11 -12.20 19.13 -20.43
CA PRO A 11 -11.64 19.39 -19.11
C PRO A 11 -11.97 18.29 -18.09
N ASP A 12 -13.05 17.52 -18.26
CA ASP A 12 -13.38 16.44 -17.33
C ASP A 12 -12.38 15.28 -17.41
N ILE A 13 -11.84 15.02 -18.61
CA ILE A 13 -10.92 13.91 -18.88
C ILE A 13 -9.46 14.36 -18.77
N ALA A 14 -9.05 15.34 -19.56
CA ALA A 14 -7.66 15.76 -19.65
C ALA A 14 -7.35 16.94 -18.74
N GLY A 15 -8.34 17.53 -18.06
CA GLY A 15 -8.12 18.75 -17.32
C GLY A 15 -7.30 18.58 -16.04
N ILE A 16 -6.62 19.67 -15.67
CA ILE A 16 -5.50 19.64 -14.72
C ILE A 16 -5.90 19.07 -13.35
N GLY A 17 -7.13 19.31 -12.90
CA GLY A 17 -7.64 18.77 -11.64
C GLY A 17 -7.65 17.24 -11.64
N SER A 18 -8.28 16.62 -12.64
CA SER A 18 -8.33 15.15 -12.75
C SER A 18 -6.92 14.54 -12.83
N LEU A 19 -6.03 15.13 -13.65
CA LEU A 19 -4.66 14.63 -13.82
C LEU A 19 -3.85 14.69 -12.52
N VAL A 20 -3.88 15.84 -11.84
CA VAL A 20 -3.14 16.04 -10.58
C VAL A 20 -3.71 15.14 -9.49
N ALA A 21 -5.03 15.00 -9.39
CA ALA A 21 -5.65 14.11 -8.41
C ALA A 21 -5.15 12.66 -8.57
N PHE A 22 -5.26 12.09 -9.77
CA PHE A 22 -4.82 10.71 -10.01
C PHE A 22 -3.31 10.54 -9.81
N ALA A 23 -2.50 11.47 -10.30
CA ALA A 23 -1.05 11.42 -10.11
C ALA A 23 -0.67 11.48 -8.62
N THR A 24 -1.26 12.40 -7.85
CA THR A 24 -1.00 12.52 -6.41
C THR A 24 -1.47 11.28 -5.65
N GLN A 25 -2.66 10.75 -5.95
CA GLN A 25 -3.18 9.52 -5.34
C GLN A 25 -2.22 8.35 -5.55
N SER A 26 -1.73 8.16 -6.77
CA SER A 26 -0.79 7.07 -7.08
C SER A 26 0.56 7.28 -6.42
N LEU A 27 1.08 8.51 -6.40
CA LEU A 27 2.32 8.82 -5.68
C LEU A 27 2.18 8.50 -4.19
N VAL A 28 1.09 8.93 -3.54
CA VAL A 28 0.81 8.60 -2.14
C VAL A 28 0.72 7.09 -1.95
N ALA A 29 0.03 6.36 -2.83
CA ALA A 29 -0.06 4.90 -2.76
C ALA A 29 1.33 4.24 -2.86
N VAL A 30 2.20 4.70 -3.76
CA VAL A 30 3.58 4.20 -3.89
C VAL A 30 4.40 4.52 -2.64
N PHE A 31 4.36 5.76 -2.14
CA PHE A 31 5.09 6.16 -0.94
C PHE A 31 4.64 5.38 0.30
N VAL A 32 3.33 5.25 0.51
CA VAL A 32 2.78 4.48 1.63
C VAL A 32 3.09 2.98 1.46
N SER A 33 3.08 2.45 0.23
CA SER A 33 3.49 1.07 -0.02
C SER A 33 4.96 0.82 0.33
N CYS A 34 5.87 1.72 -0.08
CA CYS A 34 7.27 1.69 0.34
C CYS A 34 7.40 1.75 1.87
N TYR A 35 6.64 2.63 2.53
CA TYR A 35 6.65 2.74 3.99
C TYR A 35 6.15 1.46 4.68
N THR A 36 5.02 0.90 4.24
CA THR A 36 4.51 -0.38 4.76
C THR A 36 5.51 -1.51 4.54
N TYR A 37 6.21 -1.51 3.41
CA TYR A 37 7.26 -2.49 3.12
C TYR A 37 8.42 -2.39 4.11
N LEU A 38 8.90 -1.18 4.40
CA LEU A 38 9.93 -0.94 5.41
C LEU A 38 9.47 -1.35 6.82
N LEU A 39 8.24 -1.03 7.22
CA LEU A 39 7.71 -1.46 8.51
C LEU A 39 7.60 -2.99 8.61
N THR A 40 7.19 -3.66 7.53
CA THR A 40 7.17 -5.13 7.47
C THR A 40 8.58 -5.71 7.62
N GLN A 41 9.62 -5.08 7.04
CA GLN A 41 11.02 -5.49 7.25
C GLN A 41 11.39 -5.49 8.73
N ILE A 42 11.09 -4.37 9.40
CA ILE A 42 11.47 -4.15 10.79
C ILE A 42 10.76 -5.15 11.70
N ILE A 43 9.46 -5.40 11.46
CA ILE A 43 8.68 -6.38 12.22
C ILE A 43 9.26 -7.79 12.04
N TRP A 44 9.55 -8.17 10.80
CA TRP A 44 10.13 -9.49 10.50
C TRP A 44 11.48 -9.67 11.18
N TRP A 45 12.36 -8.67 11.09
CA TRP A 45 13.65 -8.67 11.76
C TRP A 45 13.53 -8.84 13.27
N ARG A 46 12.68 -8.02 13.92
CA ARG A 46 12.45 -8.10 15.37
C ARG A 46 11.96 -9.49 15.79
N ARG A 47 11.13 -10.15 14.95
CA ARG A 47 10.65 -11.52 15.20
C ARG A 47 11.76 -12.55 15.09
N GLU A 48 12.63 -12.43 14.08
CA GLU A 48 13.76 -13.34 13.87
C GLU A 48 14.75 -13.26 15.06
N CYS A 49 15.11 -12.06 15.50
CA CYS A 49 15.96 -11.88 16.68
C CYS A 49 15.31 -12.44 17.96
N ALA A 50 13.99 -12.29 18.12
CA ALA A 50 13.26 -12.85 19.25
C ALA A 50 13.21 -14.40 19.22
N SER A 51 13.25 -15.04 18.04
CA SER A 51 13.38 -16.51 17.95
C SER A 51 14.79 -17.01 18.26
N GLU A 52 15.83 -16.32 17.79
CA GLU A 52 17.23 -16.73 17.99
C GLU A 52 17.71 -16.49 19.44
N GLY A 53 17.15 -15.50 20.13
CA GLY A 53 17.46 -15.13 21.52
C GLY A 53 17.11 -16.17 22.60
N SER A 54 16.68 -17.40 22.23
CA SER A 54 16.60 -18.53 23.17
C SER A 54 17.83 -19.45 23.16
N LEU A 55 18.80 -19.26 22.25
CA LEU A 55 20.02 -20.09 22.23
C LEU A 55 21.33 -19.37 21.90
N PHE A 56 21.36 -18.21 21.24
CA PHE A 56 22.61 -17.50 20.97
C PHE A 56 22.39 -15.98 20.93
N ALA A 57 23.30 -15.22 21.57
CA ALA A 57 23.38 -13.78 21.37
C ALA A 57 23.61 -13.52 19.87
N PRO A 58 22.84 -12.63 19.22
CA PRO A 58 22.97 -12.43 17.79
C PRO A 58 24.38 -11.89 17.50
N GLU A 59 25.13 -12.67 16.73
CA GLU A 59 26.34 -12.21 16.06
C GLU A 59 26.00 -10.91 15.32
N ASP A 60 26.81 -9.86 15.51
CA ASP A 60 26.55 -8.52 14.97
C ASP A 60 26.08 -8.60 13.50
N PRO A 61 24.77 -8.39 13.25
CA PRO A 61 24.16 -8.70 11.97
C PRO A 61 24.88 -7.98 10.83
N ASN A 62 25.45 -6.79 11.11
CA ASN A 62 26.27 -6.01 10.18
C ASN A 62 27.29 -6.84 9.39
N LYS A 63 27.93 -7.85 10.01
CA LYS A 63 28.95 -8.67 9.33
C LYS A 63 28.38 -9.69 8.35
N ARG A 64 27.16 -10.18 8.59
CA ARG A 64 26.49 -11.16 7.71
C ARG A 64 25.85 -10.46 6.51
N TRP A 65 25.31 -9.26 6.72
CA TRP A 65 24.56 -8.53 5.69
C TRP A 65 25.45 -7.72 4.74
N MET A 66 26.57 -7.13 5.20
CA MET A 66 27.48 -6.36 4.34
C MET A 66 28.20 -7.19 3.27
N LYS A 67 28.31 -8.51 3.43
CA LYS A 67 28.96 -9.39 2.44
C LYS A 67 28.10 -9.72 1.23
N SER A 68 26.80 -9.48 1.29
CA SER A 68 25.89 -9.71 0.17
C SER A 68 25.90 -8.45 -0.71
N GLY A 69 26.59 -8.48 -1.86
CA GLY A 69 26.54 -7.43 -2.88
C GLY A 69 25.18 -7.28 -3.58
N SER A 70 24.09 -7.56 -2.88
CA SER A 70 22.72 -7.51 -3.37
C SER A 70 22.18 -6.08 -3.35
N PRO A 71 21.41 -5.64 -4.37
CA PRO A 71 20.71 -4.36 -4.37
C PRO A 71 19.73 -4.17 -3.20
N GLN A 72 19.44 -5.24 -2.44
CA GLN A 72 18.67 -5.16 -1.19
C GLN A 72 19.41 -4.44 -0.05
N PHE A 73 20.72 -4.17 -0.20
CA PHE A 73 21.51 -3.46 0.81
C PHE A 73 20.93 -2.08 1.17
N LEU A 74 20.57 -1.25 0.18
CA LEU A 74 20.02 0.09 0.41
C LEU A 74 18.72 0.05 1.20
N ILE A 75 17.82 -0.87 0.84
CA ILE A 75 16.53 -1.05 1.53
C ILE A 75 16.76 -1.50 2.97
N ARG A 76 17.72 -2.40 3.20
CA ARG A 76 18.06 -2.88 4.54
C ARG A 76 18.74 -1.82 5.39
N ALA A 77 19.60 -0.99 4.80
CA ALA A 77 20.20 0.17 5.47
C ALA A 77 19.13 1.21 5.85
N LEU A 78 18.17 1.47 4.96
CA LEU A 78 17.02 2.33 5.26
C LEU A 78 16.12 1.74 6.37
N ALA A 79 15.85 0.44 6.32
CA ALA A 79 15.09 -0.24 7.37
C ALA A 79 15.83 -0.19 8.73
N TRP A 80 17.16 -0.32 8.72
CA TRP A 80 18.00 -0.19 9.91
C TRP A 80 17.96 1.23 10.48
N THR A 81 18.24 2.25 9.67
CA THR A 81 18.19 3.65 10.13
C THR A 81 16.81 4.04 10.65
N LEU A 82 15.74 3.53 10.02
CA LEU A 82 14.38 3.69 10.51
C LEU A 82 14.16 2.92 11.82
N HIS A 83 14.70 1.71 11.95
CA HIS A 83 14.65 0.93 13.19
C HIS A 83 15.35 1.63 14.35
N GLU A 84 16.56 2.15 14.15
CA GLU A 84 17.35 2.89 15.15
C GLU A 84 16.60 4.15 15.62
N ARG A 85 15.92 4.85 14.72
CA ARG A 85 15.00 5.94 15.10
C ARG A 85 13.78 5.48 15.91
N LEU A 86 13.40 4.21 15.79
CA LEU A 86 12.28 3.58 16.50
C LEU A 86 12.75 2.77 17.73
N GLU A 87 14.05 2.72 18.05
CA GLU A 87 14.60 1.96 19.19
C GLU A 87 14.28 2.61 20.55
N GLY A 88 13.89 3.89 20.59
CA GLY A 88 13.40 4.52 21.81
C GLY A 88 12.05 3.98 22.31
N GLU A 89 11.34 3.18 21.51
CA GLU A 89 10.06 2.53 21.85
C GLU A 89 10.26 1.00 21.96
N ASP A 90 10.38 0.50 23.19
CA ASP A 90 10.70 -0.90 23.55
C ASP A 90 9.70 -2.00 23.11
N MET A 91 8.77 -1.74 22.18
CA MET A 91 7.72 -2.72 21.84
C MET A 91 7.44 -2.94 20.33
N LEU A 92 7.07 -4.18 20.00
CA LEU A 92 6.52 -4.63 18.70
C LEU A 92 5.15 -4.00 18.38
N THR A 93 4.41 -3.59 19.42
CA THR A 93 3.03 -3.09 19.33
C THR A 93 2.90 -1.71 18.64
N PRO A 94 3.73 -0.69 18.92
CA PRO A 94 3.75 0.56 18.16
C PRO A 94 3.97 0.39 16.65
N THR A 95 4.99 -0.38 16.24
CA THR A 95 5.29 -0.61 14.81
C THR A 95 4.13 -1.28 14.08
N LEU A 96 3.47 -2.25 14.73
CA LEU A 96 2.29 -2.91 14.17
C LEU A 96 1.09 -1.95 14.06
N LYS A 97 0.91 -1.03 15.01
CA LYS A 97 -0.13 0.02 14.91
C LYS A 97 0.15 0.94 13.72
N ARG A 98 1.41 1.38 13.53
CA ARG A 98 1.84 2.21 12.38
C ARG A 98 1.58 1.48 11.05
N LEU A 99 1.88 0.18 10.97
CA LEU A 99 1.61 -0.63 9.77
C LEU A 99 0.11 -0.73 9.48
N LYS A 100 -0.72 -1.03 10.50
CA LYS A 100 -2.18 -1.07 10.34
C LYS A 100 -2.75 0.26 9.87
N PHE A 101 -2.24 1.36 10.40
CA PHE A 101 -2.63 2.69 10.01
C PHE A 101 -2.26 3.00 8.55
N ALA A 102 -1.01 2.75 8.16
CA ALA A 102 -0.56 2.93 6.78
C ALA A 102 -1.37 2.07 5.78
N ASN A 103 -1.70 0.82 6.14
CA ASN A 103 -2.56 -0.04 5.33
C ASN A 103 -3.98 0.54 5.17
N ARG A 104 -4.53 1.23 6.18
CA ARG A 104 -5.84 1.90 6.07
C ARG A 104 -5.81 3.06 5.09
N ILE A 105 -4.80 3.94 5.16
CA ILE A 105 -4.63 5.02 4.18
C ILE A 105 -4.55 4.44 2.78
N LEU A 106 -3.75 3.40 2.62
CA LEU A 106 -3.48 2.79 1.33
C LEU A 106 -4.73 2.13 0.75
N LEU A 107 -5.56 1.48 1.57
CA LEU A 107 -6.86 0.96 1.16
C LEU A 107 -7.86 2.05 0.82
N ALA A 108 -7.94 3.12 1.62
CA ALA A 108 -8.85 4.24 1.35
C ALA A 108 -8.50 4.93 0.01
N GLY A 109 -7.21 5.17 -0.24
CA GLY A 109 -6.75 5.69 -1.52
C GLY A 109 -7.04 4.75 -2.68
N ASN A 110 -6.83 3.45 -2.48
CA ASN A 110 -7.11 2.45 -3.49
C ASN A 110 -8.59 2.32 -3.86
N ASP A 111 -9.47 2.31 -2.84
CA ASP A 111 -10.91 2.21 -3.01
C ASP A 111 -11.42 3.45 -3.78
N SER A 112 -10.93 4.64 -3.42
CA SER A 112 -11.21 5.89 -4.14
C SER A 112 -10.77 5.84 -5.59
N GLN A 113 -9.49 5.52 -5.84
CA GLN A 113 -8.91 5.55 -7.18
C GLN A 113 -9.51 4.48 -8.11
N THR A 114 -9.86 3.31 -7.57
CA THR A 114 -10.55 2.26 -8.34
C THR A 114 -11.96 2.69 -8.74
N PHE A 115 -12.72 3.30 -7.82
CA PHE A 115 -14.07 3.75 -8.10
C PHE A 115 -14.10 4.90 -9.12
N THR A 116 -13.22 5.90 -8.98
CA THR A 116 -13.09 6.98 -9.97
C THR A 116 -12.57 6.48 -11.31
N GLY A 117 -11.63 5.54 -11.31
CA GLY A 117 -11.15 4.88 -12.52
C GLY A 117 -12.26 4.16 -13.29
N ILE A 118 -13.16 3.46 -12.59
CA ILE A 118 -14.35 2.84 -13.19
C ILE A 118 -15.27 3.91 -13.79
N ALA A 119 -15.54 5.00 -13.07
CA ALA A 119 -16.39 6.08 -13.57
C ALA A 119 -15.81 6.72 -14.84
N LEU A 120 -14.50 6.97 -14.87
CA LEU A 120 -13.79 7.49 -16.04
C LEU A 120 -13.87 6.53 -17.23
N LEU A 121 -13.66 5.22 -17.01
CA LEU A 121 -13.79 4.20 -18.05
C LEU A 121 -15.19 4.16 -18.65
N ILE A 122 -16.24 4.19 -17.81
CA ILE A 122 -17.63 4.21 -18.27
C ILE A 122 -17.88 5.48 -19.11
N SER A 123 -17.50 6.64 -18.59
CA SER A 123 -17.67 7.92 -19.31
C SER A 123 -16.98 7.90 -20.67
N ALA A 124 -15.78 7.34 -20.74
CA ALA A 124 -15.00 7.25 -21.96
C ALA A 124 -15.57 6.28 -22.99
N LEU A 125 -16.07 5.12 -22.55
CA LEU A 125 -16.73 4.16 -23.41
C LEU A 125 -18.02 4.73 -24.00
N VAL A 126 -18.77 5.52 -23.22
CA VAL A 126 -19.96 6.24 -23.71
C VAL A 126 -19.58 7.30 -24.74
N GLN A 127 -18.50 8.04 -24.49
CA GLN A 127 -18.00 9.12 -25.36
C GLN A 127 -17.02 8.64 -26.44
N ALA A 128 -16.87 7.32 -26.65
CA ALA A 128 -15.82 6.77 -27.48
C ALA A 128 -15.80 7.31 -28.92
N LYS A 129 -16.97 7.66 -29.48
CA LYS A 129 -17.07 8.18 -30.85
C LYS A 129 -16.78 9.67 -30.98
N THR A 130 -16.81 10.41 -29.88
CA THR A 130 -16.68 11.88 -29.84
C THR A 130 -15.36 12.32 -29.22
N LEU A 131 -14.66 11.39 -28.56
CA LEU A 131 -13.41 11.67 -27.88
C LEU A 131 -12.25 11.66 -28.89
N SER A 132 -11.41 12.69 -28.88
CA SER A 132 -10.25 12.69 -29.77
C SER A 132 -9.18 11.68 -29.34
N LEU A 133 -8.35 11.23 -30.29
CA LEU A 133 -7.25 10.30 -30.03
C LEU A 133 -6.30 10.78 -28.93
N TYR A 134 -6.08 12.08 -28.85
CA TYR A 134 -5.30 12.70 -27.78
C TYR A 134 -5.92 12.47 -26.40
N HIS A 135 -7.22 12.78 -26.24
CA HIS A 135 -7.90 12.59 -24.97
C HIS A 135 -8.00 11.11 -24.61
N MET A 136 -8.17 10.22 -25.61
CA MET A 136 -8.12 8.78 -25.38
C MET A 136 -6.78 8.31 -24.83
N HIS A 137 -5.66 8.84 -25.34
CA HIS A 137 -4.32 8.48 -24.85
C HIS A 137 -4.10 8.99 -23.43
N VAL A 138 -4.38 10.28 -23.18
CA VAL A 138 -4.24 10.86 -21.83
C VAL A 138 -5.04 10.05 -20.82
N LEU A 139 -6.28 9.71 -21.18
CA LEU A 139 -7.16 8.92 -20.34
C LEU A 139 -6.64 7.48 -20.11
N TYR A 140 -6.08 6.83 -21.13
CA TYR A 140 -5.46 5.51 -21.00
C TYR A 140 -4.36 5.50 -19.94
N ASP A 141 -3.48 6.50 -19.96
CA ASP A 141 -2.40 6.60 -18.98
C ASP A 141 -2.92 6.94 -17.57
N VAL A 142 -3.90 7.84 -17.46
CA VAL A 142 -4.56 8.19 -16.19
C VAL A 142 -5.22 6.97 -15.56
N ILE A 143 -5.96 6.17 -16.34
CA ILE A 143 -6.61 4.97 -15.83
C ILE A 143 -5.57 3.90 -15.48
N SER A 144 -4.45 3.83 -16.18
CA SER A 144 -3.39 2.85 -15.88
C SER A 144 -2.75 3.09 -14.50
N LEU A 145 -2.82 4.31 -13.96
CA LEU A 145 -2.40 4.63 -12.58
C LEU A 145 -3.24 3.89 -11.50
N VAL A 146 -4.48 3.50 -11.83
CA VAL A 146 -5.36 2.73 -10.94
C VAL A 146 -4.78 1.35 -10.64
N VAL A 147 -4.10 0.72 -11.61
CA VAL A 147 -3.44 -0.58 -11.38
C VAL A 147 -2.27 -0.45 -10.44
N ILE A 148 -1.54 0.67 -10.48
CA ILE A 148 -0.42 0.91 -9.56
C ILE A 148 -0.92 0.97 -8.12
N SER A 149 -2.03 1.68 -7.88
CA SER A 149 -2.63 1.70 -6.54
C SER A 149 -3.16 0.33 -6.13
N ASN A 150 -3.83 -0.41 -7.02
CA ASN A 150 -4.30 -1.76 -6.71
C ASN A 150 -3.16 -2.73 -6.42
N CYS A 151 -2.05 -2.57 -7.13
CA CYS A 151 -0.80 -3.31 -6.89
C CYS A 151 -0.24 -2.98 -5.51
N ALA A 152 -0.10 -1.69 -5.19
CA ALA A 152 0.35 -1.20 -3.89
C ALA A 152 -0.52 -1.73 -2.74
N ALA A 153 -1.83 -1.91 -2.96
CA ALA A 153 -2.80 -2.38 -1.96
C ALA A 153 -2.97 -3.89 -1.84
N SER A 154 -2.42 -4.64 -2.78
CA SER A 154 -2.65 -6.09 -2.92
C SER A 154 -2.45 -6.90 -1.63
N THR A 155 -1.42 -6.59 -0.85
CA THR A 155 -1.11 -7.28 0.41
C THR A 155 -2.11 -6.98 1.53
N SER A 156 -2.82 -5.85 1.43
CA SER A 156 -3.69 -5.30 2.48
C SER A 156 -5.17 -5.46 2.20
N ILE A 157 -5.57 -5.91 1.00
CA ILE A 157 -6.99 -5.99 0.55
C ILE A 157 -7.93 -6.65 1.58
N PHE A 158 -7.48 -7.73 2.23
CA PHE A 158 -8.27 -8.50 3.18
C PHE A 158 -8.07 -8.10 4.66
N SER A 159 -7.28 -7.06 4.93
CA SER A 159 -6.92 -6.67 6.31
C SER A 159 -8.11 -6.20 7.15
N GLU A 160 -9.13 -5.62 6.54
CA GLU A 160 -10.35 -5.13 7.21
C GLU A 160 -11.49 -6.15 7.23
N GLY A 161 -11.26 -7.36 6.71
CA GLY A 161 -12.25 -8.43 6.67
C GLY A 161 -12.48 -9.03 5.29
N VAL A 162 -13.09 -10.21 5.32
CA VAL A 162 -13.26 -11.08 4.16
C VAL A 162 -14.22 -10.49 3.14
N PHE A 163 -15.35 -9.99 3.63
CA PHE A 163 -16.42 -9.43 2.81
C PHE A 163 -15.94 -8.18 2.05
N LYS A 164 -15.33 -7.23 2.76
CA LYS A 164 -14.70 -6.04 2.17
C LYS A 164 -13.64 -6.41 1.13
N GLY A 165 -12.80 -7.40 1.44
CA GLY A 165 -11.79 -7.89 0.49
C GLY A 165 -12.40 -8.44 -0.80
N TYR A 166 -13.50 -9.20 -0.72
CA TYR A 166 -14.19 -9.66 -1.93
C TYR A 166 -14.82 -8.52 -2.73
N ILE A 167 -15.43 -7.52 -2.08
CA ILE A 167 -15.94 -6.32 -2.77
C ILE A 167 -14.81 -5.63 -3.56
N ARG A 168 -13.64 -5.44 -2.94
CA ARG A 168 -12.48 -4.83 -3.60
C ARG A 168 -12.02 -5.64 -4.81
N ILE A 169 -11.91 -6.96 -4.68
CA ILE A 169 -11.56 -7.84 -5.81
C ILE A 169 -12.61 -7.77 -6.93
N SER A 170 -13.91 -7.70 -6.59
CA SER A 170 -14.98 -7.52 -7.58
C SER A 170 -14.87 -6.17 -8.29
N LEU A 171 -14.57 -5.08 -7.59
CA LEU A 171 -14.34 -3.76 -8.20
C LEU A 171 -13.10 -3.78 -9.12
N ILE A 172 -12.02 -4.42 -8.70
CA ILE A 172 -10.82 -4.62 -9.53
C ILE A 172 -11.17 -5.40 -10.81
N ALA A 173 -11.99 -6.44 -10.70
CA ALA A 173 -12.43 -7.23 -11.86
C ALA A 173 -13.31 -6.41 -12.81
N ILE A 174 -14.26 -5.62 -12.28
CA ILE A 174 -15.10 -4.70 -13.08
C ILE A 174 -14.21 -3.69 -13.81
N TRP A 175 -13.28 -3.07 -13.09
CA TRP A 175 -12.30 -2.15 -13.68
C TRP A 175 -11.50 -2.83 -14.80
N ALA A 176 -11.03 -4.07 -14.59
CA ALA A 176 -10.25 -4.81 -15.57
C ALA A 176 -11.04 -5.08 -16.86
N THR A 177 -12.29 -5.51 -16.74
CA THR A 177 -13.17 -5.74 -17.88
C THR A 177 -13.38 -4.46 -18.68
N LEU A 178 -13.70 -3.35 -17.99
CA LEU A 178 -13.90 -2.05 -18.63
C LEU A 178 -12.60 -1.54 -19.29
N PHE A 179 -11.44 -1.72 -18.65
CA PHE A 179 -10.15 -1.33 -19.19
C PHE A 179 -9.79 -2.12 -20.45
N ILE A 180 -10.04 -3.43 -20.48
CA ILE A 180 -9.83 -4.26 -21.67
C ILE A 180 -10.76 -3.82 -22.81
N SER A 181 -12.04 -3.55 -22.51
CA SER A 181 -12.98 -3.03 -23.50
C SER A 181 -12.53 -1.67 -24.05
N TYR A 182 -12.11 -0.76 -23.17
CA TYR A 182 -11.60 0.55 -23.55
C TYR A 182 -10.35 0.47 -24.41
N PHE A 183 -9.38 -0.38 -24.03
CA PHE A 183 -8.18 -0.63 -24.83
C PHE A 183 -8.54 -1.12 -26.24
N GLY A 184 -9.50 -2.03 -26.37
CA GLY A 184 -9.96 -2.51 -27.69
C GLY A 184 -10.53 -1.38 -28.56
N VAL A 185 -11.35 -0.51 -27.97
CA VAL A 185 -11.91 0.67 -28.66
C VAL A 185 -10.81 1.66 -29.04
N PHE A 186 -9.89 1.95 -28.13
CA PHE A 186 -8.79 2.88 -28.38
C PHE A 186 -7.83 2.35 -29.46
N ALA A 187 -7.48 1.07 -29.41
CA ALA A 187 -6.66 0.41 -30.42
C ALA A 187 -7.31 0.44 -31.81
N ALA A 188 -8.64 0.33 -31.89
CA ALA A 188 -9.38 0.47 -33.15
C ALA A 188 -9.30 1.91 -33.69
N HIS A 189 -9.54 2.92 -32.84
CA HIS A 189 -9.45 4.33 -33.26
C HIS A 189 -8.02 4.72 -33.69
N LEU A 190 -6.98 4.12 -33.09
CA LEU A 190 -5.60 4.34 -33.51
C LEU A 190 -5.31 3.86 -34.93
N GLN A 191 -6.07 2.90 -35.47
CA GLN A 191 -5.93 2.50 -36.87
C GLN A 191 -6.48 3.56 -37.83
N ASP A 192 -7.41 4.39 -37.36
CA ASP A 192 -7.99 5.52 -38.11
C ASP A 192 -7.13 6.80 -37.99
N TRP A 193 -5.83 6.66 -37.70
CA TRP A 193 -4.91 7.78 -37.59
C TRP A 193 -4.83 8.55 -38.91
N ASN A 194 -5.07 9.86 -38.85
CA ASN A 194 -4.97 10.73 -40.01
C ASN A 194 -4.53 12.14 -39.61
N ASP A 195 -3.33 12.54 -40.06
CA ASP A 195 -2.74 13.85 -39.80
C ASP A 195 -3.58 15.04 -40.31
N ASN A 196 -4.48 14.80 -41.26
CA ASN A 196 -5.28 15.84 -41.93
C ASN A 196 -6.68 16.00 -41.34
N LEU A 197 -7.14 15.05 -40.52
CA LEU A 197 -8.47 15.11 -39.91
C LEU A 197 -8.34 15.53 -38.45
N PRO A 198 -9.12 16.53 -37.99
CA PRO A 198 -9.15 16.88 -36.59
C PRO A 198 -9.61 15.66 -35.77
N GLN A 199 -9.14 15.56 -34.53
CA GLN A 199 -9.42 14.45 -33.60
C GLN A 199 -8.76 13.10 -33.93
N HIS A 200 -8.28 12.90 -35.17
CA HIS A 200 -7.64 11.68 -35.65
C HIS A 200 -6.10 11.72 -35.60
N CYS A 201 -5.52 12.76 -34.99
CA CYS A 201 -4.09 12.88 -34.77
C CYS A 201 -3.80 13.68 -33.50
N TYR A 202 -2.55 13.63 -33.04
CA TYR A 202 -2.03 14.53 -32.01
C TYR A 202 -0.51 14.65 -32.11
N GLN A 203 0.06 15.63 -31.40
CA GLN A 203 1.49 15.88 -31.39
C GLN A 203 2.22 14.94 -30.42
N THR A 204 3.23 14.23 -30.95
CA THR A 204 4.00 13.19 -30.26
C THR A 204 5.42 13.63 -29.90
N ALA A 205 5.76 14.91 -30.07
CA ALA A 205 7.13 15.44 -29.99
C ALA A 205 7.88 15.22 -28.66
N LYS A 206 7.16 14.85 -27.59
CA LYS A 206 7.74 14.57 -26.25
C LYS A 206 7.70 13.08 -25.86
N THR A 207 7.08 12.24 -26.67
CA THR A 207 6.87 10.81 -26.41
C THR A 207 7.49 9.91 -27.49
N ALA A 208 7.60 10.39 -28.72
CA ALA A 208 8.22 9.70 -29.85
C ALA A 208 9.44 10.47 -30.38
N ARG A 209 10.31 9.80 -31.14
CA ARG A 209 11.47 10.46 -31.77
C ARG A 209 11.00 11.25 -33.00
N PRO A 210 11.67 12.35 -33.36
CA PRO A 210 11.36 13.10 -34.58
C PRO A 210 11.45 12.20 -35.82
N GLY A 211 10.37 12.13 -36.59
CA GLY A 211 10.30 11.35 -37.84
C GLY A 211 9.83 9.90 -37.67
N ASP A 212 9.48 9.48 -36.45
CA ASP A 212 8.88 8.17 -36.23
C ASP A 212 7.52 8.03 -36.96
N PRO A 213 7.21 6.86 -37.55
CA PRO A 213 5.94 6.64 -38.25
C PRO A 213 4.79 6.42 -37.28
N HIS A 214 3.75 7.23 -37.41
CA HIS A 214 2.50 7.12 -36.65
C HIS A 214 1.43 6.41 -37.51
N PRO A 215 0.63 5.49 -36.94
CA PRO A 215 0.41 5.20 -35.51
C PRO A 215 1.29 4.05 -34.95
N ARG A 216 2.37 3.65 -35.64
CA ARG A 216 3.13 2.44 -35.27
C ARG A 216 3.78 2.55 -33.89
N VAL A 217 4.39 3.68 -33.58
CA VAL A 217 5.07 3.89 -32.28
C VAL A 217 4.08 3.88 -31.13
N GLU A 218 2.91 4.48 -31.33
CA GLU A 218 1.81 4.52 -30.36
C GLU A 218 1.27 3.11 -30.11
N ASN A 219 1.05 2.34 -31.17
CA ASN A 219 0.61 0.95 -31.05
C ASN A 219 1.62 0.09 -30.27
N ILE A 220 2.92 0.30 -30.47
CA ILE A 220 3.96 -0.40 -29.69
C ILE A 220 3.91 0.02 -28.22
N TYR A 221 3.87 1.32 -27.95
CA TYR A 221 3.81 1.86 -26.58
C TYR A 221 2.58 1.33 -25.83
N ILE A 222 1.40 1.46 -26.43
CA ILE A 222 0.13 1.06 -25.83
C ILE A 222 0.05 -0.46 -25.68
N GLY A 223 0.53 -1.23 -26.65
CA GLY A 223 0.59 -2.69 -26.56
C GLY A 223 1.49 -3.18 -25.42
N ILE A 224 2.69 -2.61 -25.28
CA ILE A 224 3.63 -2.96 -24.20
C ILE A 224 3.05 -2.54 -22.84
N THR A 225 2.61 -1.30 -22.70
CA THR A 225 2.07 -0.79 -21.43
C THR A 225 0.81 -1.53 -21.02
N PHE A 226 -0.03 -1.97 -21.96
CA PHE A 226 -1.22 -2.76 -21.70
C PHE A 226 -0.84 -4.14 -21.16
N ALA A 227 0.10 -4.83 -21.82
CA ALA A 227 0.59 -6.12 -21.37
C ALA A 227 1.22 -6.03 -19.96
N CYS A 228 2.01 -4.99 -19.70
CA CYS A 228 2.58 -4.72 -18.38
C CYS A 228 1.50 -4.44 -17.32
N THR A 229 0.50 -3.64 -17.67
CA THR A 229 -0.62 -3.27 -16.78
C THR A 229 -1.44 -4.50 -16.42
N LEU A 230 -1.83 -5.33 -17.40
CA LEU A 230 -2.59 -6.55 -17.16
C LEU A 230 -1.78 -7.59 -16.36
N SER A 231 -0.49 -7.75 -16.69
CA SER A 231 0.39 -8.66 -15.93
C SER A 231 0.49 -8.22 -14.46
N THR A 232 0.67 -6.93 -14.22
CA THR A 232 0.75 -6.36 -12.87
C THR A 232 -0.55 -6.58 -12.10
N LEU A 233 -1.71 -6.38 -12.76
CA LEU A 233 -3.02 -6.63 -12.16
C LEU A 233 -3.22 -8.10 -11.78
N CYS A 234 -2.87 -9.02 -12.68
CA CYS A 234 -2.95 -10.45 -12.43
C CYS A 234 -2.08 -10.85 -11.25
N ILE A 235 -0.84 -10.35 -11.21
CA ILE A 235 0.11 -10.57 -10.11
C ILE A 235 -0.46 -10.04 -8.78
N ALA A 236 -0.95 -8.80 -8.76
CA ALA A 236 -1.57 -8.17 -7.59
C ALA A 236 -2.79 -8.97 -7.08
N THR A 237 -3.65 -9.42 -7.98
CA THR A 237 -4.86 -10.20 -7.65
C THR A 237 -4.51 -11.58 -7.11
N MET A 238 -3.58 -12.28 -7.76
CA MET A 238 -3.06 -13.56 -7.26
C MET A 238 -2.47 -13.40 -5.87
N TYR A 239 -1.74 -12.32 -5.61
CA TYR A 239 -1.19 -12.03 -4.29
C TYR A 239 -2.25 -11.72 -3.25
N ALA A 240 -3.28 -10.96 -3.58
CA ALA A 240 -4.38 -10.72 -2.66
C ALA A 240 -5.07 -12.03 -2.24
N LEU A 241 -5.34 -12.92 -3.21
CA LEU A 241 -5.94 -14.23 -2.94
C LEU A 241 -5.01 -15.15 -2.15
N LYS A 242 -3.71 -15.12 -2.44
CA LYS A 242 -2.70 -15.87 -1.69
C LYS A 242 -2.58 -15.35 -0.26
N SER A 243 -2.56 -14.04 -0.05
CA SER A 243 -2.58 -13.36 1.26
C SER A 243 -3.81 -13.77 2.07
N ARG A 244 -4.97 -13.94 1.42
CA ARG A 244 -6.18 -14.46 2.07
C ARG A 244 -6.06 -15.91 2.51
N SER A 245 -5.67 -16.80 1.59
CA SER A 245 -5.45 -18.23 1.87
C SER A 245 -4.51 -18.39 3.06
N HIS A 246 -3.43 -17.61 3.02
CA HIS A 246 -2.46 -17.48 4.06
C HIS A 246 -3.09 -17.03 5.39
N GLN A 247 -3.77 -15.89 5.45
CA GLN A 247 -4.42 -15.38 6.68
C GLN A 247 -5.35 -16.42 7.32
N ARG A 248 -6.07 -17.21 6.52
CA ARG A 248 -6.90 -18.33 7.02
C ARG A 248 -6.06 -19.38 7.73
N THR A 249 -4.98 -19.85 7.10
CA THR A 249 -4.12 -20.89 7.69
C THR A 249 -3.49 -20.45 9.01
N THR A 250 -3.03 -19.21 9.15
CA THR A 250 -2.39 -18.76 10.41
C THR A 250 -3.42 -18.62 11.50
N HIS A 251 -4.62 -18.13 11.19
CA HIS A 251 -5.68 -18.09 12.18
C HIS A 251 -6.02 -19.50 12.67
N ALA A 252 -6.10 -20.48 11.76
CA ALA A 252 -6.35 -21.88 12.11
C ALA A 252 -5.21 -22.50 12.94
N THR A 253 -3.95 -22.23 12.62
CA THR A 253 -2.80 -22.71 13.39
C THR A 253 -2.75 -22.07 14.78
N ILE A 254 -2.92 -20.75 14.88
CA ILE A 254 -2.94 -20.05 16.17
C ILE A 254 -4.11 -20.54 17.03
N SER A 255 -5.30 -20.70 16.44
CA SER A 255 -6.45 -21.24 17.18
C SER A 255 -6.18 -22.66 17.67
N ALA A 256 -5.64 -23.53 16.81
CA ALA A 256 -5.30 -24.90 17.20
C ALA A 256 -4.29 -24.97 18.35
N VAL A 257 -3.22 -24.15 18.29
CA VAL A 257 -2.23 -24.04 19.38
C VAL A 257 -2.89 -23.51 20.66
N SER A 258 -3.76 -22.50 20.55
CA SER A 258 -4.47 -21.96 21.71
C SER A 258 -5.45 -22.95 22.33
N ASP A 259 -6.11 -23.77 21.52
CA ASP A 259 -7.03 -24.81 21.97
C ASP A 259 -6.29 -25.98 22.61
N GLU A 260 -5.10 -26.30 22.10
CA GLU A 260 -4.19 -27.28 22.71
C GLU A 260 -3.66 -26.77 24.05
N GLN A 261 -3.25 -25.50 24.14
CA GLN A 261 -2.87 -24.86 25.39
C GLN A 261 -4.02 -24.87 26.42
N ARG A 262 -5.25 -24.53 26.01
CA ARG A 262 -6.43 -24.56 26.89
C ARG A 262 -6.72 -25.96 27.41
N ARG A 263 -6.65 -26.97 26.54
CA ARG A 263 -6.85 -28.38 26.93
C ARG A 263 -5.80 -28.82 27.95
N TRP A 264 -4.55 -28.41 27.76
CA TRP A 264 -3.48 -28.71 28.71
C TRP A 264 -3.68 -28.03 30.07
N PHE A 265 -4.07 -26.75 30.12
CA PHE A 265 -4.36 -26.09 31.40
C PHE A 265 -5.48 -26.83 32.17
N ALA A 266 -6.52 -27.28 31.46
CA ALA A 266 -7.58 -28.08 32.06
C ALA A 266 -7.09 -29.44 32.58
N GLU A 267 -6.17 -30.10 31.87
CA GLU A 267 -5.56 -31.37 32.30
C GLU A 267 -4.69 -31.17 33.54
N LEU A 268 -3.93 -30.08 33.60
CA LEU A 268 -3.08 -29.70 34.73
C LEU A 268 -3.89 -29.43 36.00
N ASP A 269 -5.00 -28.70 35.88
CA ASP A 269 -5.91 -28.40 37.01
C ASP A 269 -6.61 -29.66 37.55
N SER A 270 -6.78 -30.69 36.69
CA SER A 270 -7.43 -31.96 37.06
C SER A 270 -6.44 -33.04 37.53
N ALA A 271 -5.14 -32.81 37.44
CA ALA A 271 -4.13 -33.84 37.70
C ALA A 271 -3.90 -34.04 39.22
N PRO A 272 -3.86 -35.29 39.71
CA PRO A 272 -3.58 -35.57 41.13
C PRO A 272 -2.14 -35.24 41.54
N ASP A 273 -1.20 -35.20 40.58
CA ASP A 273 0.15 -34.69 40.75
C ASP A 273 0.52 -33.76 39.58
N PRO A 274 0.51 -32.42 39.77
CA PRO A 274 0.75 -31.45 38.71
C PRO A 274 2.20 -31.48 38.18
N THR A 275 3.15 -32.06 38.92
CA THR A 275 4.56 -32.10 38.51
C THR A 275 4.83 -33.09 37.38
N GLN A 276 4.15 -34.25 37.36
CA GLN A 276 4.22 -35.20 36.25
C GLN A 276 3.49 -34.71 34.99
N ALA A 277 2.33 -34.06 35.16
CA ALA A 277 1.57 -33.50 34.05
C ALA A 277 2.33 -32.34 33.36
N ALA A 278 3.06 -31.53 34.14
CA ALA A 278 3.94 -30.50 33.60
C ALA A 278 5.15 -31.07 32.83
N ALA A 279 5.68 -32.23 33.24
CA ALA A 279 6.85 -32.85 32.60
C ALA A 279 6.56 -33.44 31.20
N LYS A 280 5.29 -33.75 30.88
CA LYS A 280 4.90 -34.24 29.54
C LYS A 280 4.92 -33.14 28.46
N PHE A 281 4.81 -31.88 28.85
CA PHE A 281 4.68 -30.79 27.89
C PHE A 281 6.06 -30.16 27.62
N ASN A 282 6.69 -30.57 26.51
CA ASN A 282 7.85 -29.83 26.01
C ASN A 282 7.37 -28.51 25.40
N ARG A 283 7.22 -27.50 26.27
CA ARG A 283 6.77 -26.12 25.96
C ARG A 283 7.49 -25.50 24.75
N ARG A 284 8.68 -26.01 24.43
CA ARG A 284 9.51 -25.58 23.31
C ARG A 284 8.95 -26.03 21.96
N ASP A 285 8.44 -27.25 21.81
CA ASP A 285 8.21 -27.82 20.46
C ASP A 285 6.97 -27.23 19.76
N ALA A 286 5.85 -27.05 20.45
CA ALA A 286 4.64 -26.47 19.87
C ALA A 286 4.78 -24.96 19.62
N GLY A 287 5.44 -24.24 20.53
CA GLY A 287 5.73 -22.81 20.39
C GLY A 287 6.73 -22.53 19.27
N GLN A 288 7.80 -23.32 19.19
CA GLN A 288 8.81 -23.20 18.13
C GLN A 288 8.25 -23.59 16.76
N LEU A 289 7.40 -24.62 16.67
CA LEU A 289 6.75 -25.00 15.41
C LEU A 289 5.79 -23.90 14.92
N ALA A 290 4.96 -23.34 15.81
CA ALA A 290 4.08 -22.23 15.48
C ALA A 290 4.88 -20.98 15.06
N GLN A 291 6.00 -20.70 15.73
CA GLN A 291 6.86 -19.56 15.44
C GLN A 291 7.64 -19.73 14.12
N GLN A 292 8.18 -20.91 13.83
CA GLN A 292 8.83 -21.23 12.55
C GLN A 292 7.85 -21.19 11.38
N ILE A 293 6.60 -21.65 11.57
CA ILE A 293 5.55 -21.55 10.56
C ILE A 293 5.15 -20.09 10.31
N VAL A 294 5.25 -19.20 11.30
CA VAL A 294 5.03 -17.75 11.11
C VAL A 294 6.21 -17.09 10.39
N LEU A 295 7.46 -17.46 10.71
CA LEU A 295 8.69 -16.87 10.16
C LEU A 295 8.93 -17.22 8.68
N ASN A 296 8.89 -18.52 8.30
CA ASN A 296 9.03 -18.97 6.90
C ASN A 296 7.96 -18.37 5.97
N ARG A 297 6.88 -17.92 6.58
CA ARG A 297 5.66 -17.50 5.95
C ARG A 297 5.63 -15.98 5.75
N ASP A 298 6.16 -15.22 6.70
CA ASP A 298 6.47 -13.80 6.55
C ASP A 298 7.53 -13.57 5.44
N LEU A 299 8.47 -14.50 5.25
CA LEU A 299 9.46 -14.48 4.16
C LEU A 299 8.82 -14.52 2.76
N LEU A 300 7.75 -15.29 2.58
CA LEU A 300 7.04 -15.35 1.30
C LEU A 300 6.25 -14.07 1.06
N ALA A 301 5.60 -13.51 2.08
CA ALA A 301 4.93 -12.21 1.97
C ALA A 301 5.91 -11.09 1.62
N TRP A 302 7.12 -11.16 2.18
CA TRP A 302 8.24 -10.26 1.92
C TRP A 302 8.69 -10.24 0.46
N GLN A 303 8.98 -11.41 -0.14
CA GLN A 303 9.40 -11.50 -1.55
C GLN A 303 8.37 -10.89 -2.51
N MET A 304 7.09 -11.02 -2.17
CA MET A 304 6.00 -10.55 -3.04
C MET A 304 5.78 -9.04 -2.92
N GLN A 305 5.89 -8.46 -1.72
CA GLN A 305 5.79 -7.02 -1.52
C GLN A 305 6.95 -6.27 -2.20
N ASP A 306 8.14 -6.85 -2.21
CA ASP A 306 9.33 -6.34 -2.90
C ASP A 306 9.12 -6.25 -4.43
N MET A 307 8.50 -7.26 -5.04
CA MET A 307 8.15 -7.23 -6.47
C MET A 307 7.13 -6.14 -6.79
N VAL A 308 6.07 -6.04 -5.98
CA VAL A 308 5.00 -5.03 -6.13
C VAL A 308 5.56 -3.62 -6.07
N VAL A 309 6.39 -3.31 -5.07
CA VAL A 309 7.00 -1.98 -4.89
C VAL A 309 7.89 -1.64 -6.07
N ARG A 310 8.70 -2.59 -6.57
CA ARG A 310 9.54 -2.36 -7.75
C ARG A 310 8.72 -2.02 -8.99
N VAL A 311 7.69 -2.82 -9.28
CA VAL A 311 6.81 -2.57 -10.44
C VAL A 311 6.18 -1.19 -10.33
N ALA A 312 5.65 -0.83 -9.17
CA ALA A 312 5.03 0.46 -8.93
C ALA A 312 6.02 1.64 -9.07
N LEU A 313 7.26 1.50 -8.58
CA LEU A 313 8.31 2.51 -8.69
C LEU A 313 8.75 2.77 -10.13
N PHE A 314 8.69 1.78 -11.01
CA PHE A 314 9.00 1.98 -12.44
C PHE A 314 7.80 2.47 -13.24
N GLN A 315 6.62 1.90 -12.99
CA GLN A 315 5.43 2.15 -13.79
C GLN A 315 4.84 3.54 -13.51
N CYS A 316 4.88 4.01 -12.25
CA CYS A 316 4.25 5.27 -11.84
C CYS A 316 4.92 6.49 -12.49
N PRO A 317 6.26 6.67 -12.44
CA PRO A 317 6.90 7.80 -13.09
C PRO A 317 6.71 7.79 -14.61
N LEU A 318 6.73 6.60 -15.24
CA LEU A 318 6.55 6.47 -16.69
C LEU A 318 5.17 6.99 -17.13
N GLN A 319 4.11 6.59 -16.44
CA GLN A 319 2.73 6.99 -16.77
C GLN A 319 2.48 8.46 -16.45
N ILE A 320 2.96 8.95 -15.29
CA ILE A 320 2.88 10.37 -14.95
C ILE A 320 3.62 11.22 -15.98
N TYR A 321 4.82 10.80 -16.39
CA TYR A 321 5.58 11.49 -17.43
C TYR A 321 4.78 11.53 -18.74
N SER A 322 4.23 10.39 -19.20
CA SER A 322 3.46 10.32 -20.44
C SER A 322 2.26 11.29 -20.44
N ILE A 323 1.47 11.31 -19.36
CA ILE A 323 0.32 12.21 -19.18
C ILE A 323 0.72 13.67 -19.38
N PHE A 324 1.72 14.15 -18.63
CA PHE A 324 2.12 15.55 -18.66
C PHE A 324 2.92 15.91 -19.92
N ALA A 325 3.67 14.97 -20.48
CA ALA A 325 4.37 15.14 -21.75
C ALA A 325 3.37 15.31 -22.91
N LEU A 326 2.35 14.46 -22.99
CA LEU A 326 1.28 14.54 -23.99
C LEU A 326 0.50 15.84 -23.86
N ARG A 327 0.02 16.17 -22.65
CA ARG A 327 -0.69 17.43 -22.40
C ARG A 327 0.12 18.63 -22.83
N SER A 328 1.37 18.72 -22.37
CA SER A 328 2.22 19.88 -22.65
C SER A 328 2.69 19.99 -24.10
N ALA A 329 2.59 18.91 -24.90
CA ALA A 329 2.81 18.96 -26.35
C ALA A 329 1.55 19.43 -27.10
N ASN A 330 0.36 19.15 -26.56
CA ASN A 330 -0.90 19.27 -27.29
C ASN A 330 -1.79 20.44 -26.85
N GLU A 331 -1.58 21.03 -25.67
CA GLU A 331 -2.42 22.12 -25.13
C GLU A 331 -2.55 23.32 -26.09
N LYS A 332 -1.53 23.59 -26.92
CA LYS A 332 -1.54 24.69 -27.90
C LYS A 332 -2.29 24.38 -29.19
N SER A 333 -2.60 23.11 -29.44
CA SER A 333 -3.19 22.60 -30.68
C SER A 333 -4.67 22.27 -30.53
N LEU A 334 -5.25 22.55 -29.36
CA LEU A 334 -6.69 22.54 -29.10
C LEU A 334 -7.39 23.63 -29.91
N ASP A 335 -8.68 23.40 -30.21
CA ASP A 335 -9.48 24.36 -30.96
C ASP A 335 -9.56 25.72 -30.25
N LYS A 336 -9.49 26.80 -31.04
CA LYS A 336 -9.45 28.18 -30.54
C LYS A 336 -10.66 28.47 -29.65
N GLY A 337 -10.41 28.80 -28.39
CA GLY A 337 -11.45 29.11 -27.40
C GLY A 337 -11.80 27.96 -26.45
N SER A 338 -11.31 26.74 -26.73
CA SER A 338 -11.43 25.61 -25.80
C SER A 338 -10.15 25.48 -24.96
N THR A 339 -10.28 25.26 -23.65
CA THR A 339 -9.13 25.10 -22.75
C THR A 339 -9.36 24.00 -21.72
N GLU A 340 -8.32 23.20 -21.48
CA GLU A 340 -8.31 22.21 -20.40
C GLU A 340 -7.95 22.81 -19.04
N ARG A 341 -7.92 24.15 -18.93
CA ARG A 341 -7.74 24.86 -17.66
C ARG A 341 -9.06 25.16 -16.96
N GLU A 342 -10.16 25.05 -17.69
CA GLU A 342 -11.48 25.18 -17.12
C GLU A 342 -11.80 24.01 -16.19
N TRP A 343 -12.57 24.30 -15.14
CA TRP A 343 -12.97 23.33 -14.15
C TRP A 343 -14.27 22.67 -14.58
N GLY A 344 -14.19 21.37 -14.84
CA GLY A 344 -15.34 20.50 -15.05
C GLY A 344 -15.78 19.80 -13.76
N PHE A 345 -16.99 19.25 -13.75
CA PHE A 345 -17.51 18.49 -12.60
C PHE A 345 -16.62 17.29 -12.25
N GLY A 346 -16.06 16.60 -13.26
CA GLY A 346 -15.19 15.43 -13.06
C GLY A 346 -13.90 15.77 -12.29
N GLN A 347 -13.35 16.97 -12.51
CA GLN A 347 -12.18 17.46 -11.77
C GLN A 347 -12.50 17.73 -10.30
N ILE A 348 -13.66 18.33 -10.03
CA ILE A 348 -14.12 18.64 -8.66
C ILE A 348 -14.25 17.35 -7.85
N VAL A 349 -14.93 16.35 -8.41
CA VAL A 349 -15.12 15.05 -7.74
C VAL A 349 -13.77 14.39 -7.43
N SER A 350 -12.84 14.42 -8.39
CA SER A 350 -11.50 13.85 -8.23
C SER A 350 -10.69 14.56 -7.14
N MET A 351 -10.80 15.89 -7.03
CA MET A 351 -10.16 16.70 -5.98
C MET A 351 -10.76 16.47 -4.60
N VAL A 352 -12.09 16.38 -4.49
CA VAL A 352 -12.77 16.07 -3.22
C VAL A 352 -12.33 14.71 -2.70
N LEU A 353 -12.22 13.72 -3.59
CA LEU A 353 -11.76 12.37 -3.22
C LEU A 353 -10.28 12.32 -2.84
N LEU A 354 -9.42 13.11 -3.50
CA LEU A 354 -8.06 13.33 -3.02
C LEU A 354 -8.06 13.96 -1.61
N GLY A 355 -8.95 14.92 -1.34
CA GLY A 355 -9.13 15.54 -0.02
C GLY A 355 -9.39 14.52 1.09
N MET A 356 -10.18 13.48 0.82
CA MET A 356 -10.43 12.40 1.79
C MET A 356 -9.17 11.63 2.18
N ILE A 357 -8.24 11.45 1.23
CA ILE A 357 -6.96 10.80 1.49
C ILE A 357 -6.06 11.72 2.31
N VAL A 358 -6.03 13.01 1.99
CA VAL A 358 -5.28 14.02 2.75
C VAL A 358 -5.77 14.08 4.20
N LEU A 359 -7.09 14.08 4.42
CA LEU A 359 -7.68 14.02 5.76
C LEU A 359 -7.29 12.74 6.49
N SER A 360 -7.35 11.58 5.82
CA SER A 360 -6.92 10.31 6.42
C SER A 360 -5.44 10.31 6.84
N VAL A 361 -4.58 10.96 6.06
CA VAL A 361 -3.16 11.14 6.40
C VAL A 361 -3.00 12.11 7.58
N ALA A 362 -3.72 13.24 7.55
CA ALA A 362 -3.69 14.26 8.60
C ALA A 362 -4.12 13.69 9.95
N ASP A 363 -5.23 12.94 9.99
CA ASP A 363 -5.73 12.25 11.19
C ASP A 363 -4.64 11.36 11.81
N GLY A 364 -3.90 10.65 10.96
CA GLY A 364 -2.75 9.85 11.35
C GLY A 364 -1.61 10.61 11.99
N VAL A 365 -1.26 11.76 11.41
CA VAL A 365 -0.19 12.61 11.92
C VAL A 365 -0.61 13.18 13.28
N THR A 366 -1.83 13.68 13.41
CA THR A 366 -2.35 14.17 14.70
C THR A 366 -2.40 13.09 15.78
N ASP A 367 -2.73 11.85 15.42
CA ASP A 367 -2.69 10.71 16.35
C ASP A 367 -1.27 10.39 16.86
N VAL A 368 -0.25 10.67 16.05
CA VAL A 368 1.16 10.52 16.46
C VAL A 368 1.58 11.67 17.36
N VAL A 369 1.31 12.93 16.97
CA VAL A 369 1.66 14.12 17.77
C VAL A 369 0.98 14.08 19.13
N ARG A 370 -0.30 13.71 19.20
CA ARG A 370 -1.03 13.63 20.47
C ARG A 370 -0.47 12.58 21.43
N ARG A 371 0.18 11.53 20.90
CA ARG A 371 0.87 10.54 21.75
C ARG A 371 2.18 11.09 22.28
N GLU A 372 2.97 11.77 21.45
CA GLU A 372 4.20 12.42 21.88
C GLU A 372 3.92 13.44 23.00
N ASP A 373 2.87 14.25 22.87
CA ASP A 373 2.46 15.19 23.92
C ASP A 373 2.01 14.48 25.22
N GLY A 374 1.33 13.34 25.09
CA GLY A 374 0.88 12.54 26.24
C GLY A 374 2.01 11.87 27.01
N ASP A 375 2.98 11.31 26.28
CA ASP A 375 4.15 10.64 26.87
C ASP A 375 5.08 11.67 27.56
N VAL A 376 5.20 12.89 27.01
CA VAL A 376 5.89 14.01 27.66
C VAL A 376 5.19 14.43 28.95
N LEU A 377 3.85 14.54 28.93
CA LEU A 377 3.07 14.91 30.11
C LEU A 377 3.19 13.86 31.23
N GLU A 378 3.16 12.57 30.89
CA GLU A 378 3.38 11.48 31.86
C GLU A 378 4.81 11.49 32.42
N ALA A 379 5.82 11.78 31.59
CA ALA A 379 7.20 11.91 32.05
C ALA A 379 7.39 13.09 33.02
N GLU A 380 6.74 14.23 32.77
CA GLU A 380 6.75 15.36 33.69
C GLU A 380 6.02 15.04 35.01
N MET A 381 4.84 14.39 34.93
CA MET A 381 4.09 13.98 36.13
C MET A 381 4.81 12.90 36.95
N GLY A 382 5.54 11.99 36.29
CA GLY A 382 6.38 10.97 36.92
C GLY A 382 7.60 11.57 37.65
N MET A 383 8.25 12.58 37.07
CA MET A 383 9.31 13.35 37.74
C MET A 383 8.80 14.10 38.97
N VAL A 384 7.61 14.71 38.89
CA VAL A 384 6.99 15.41 40.04
C VAL A 384 6.66 14.43 41.17
N SER A 385 6.22 13.21 40.85
CA SER A 385 5.97 12.17 41.88
C SER A 385 7.26 11.64 42.54
N GLY A 386 8.39 11.60 41.82
CA GLY A 386 9.69 11.22 42.37
C GLY A 386 10.26 12.21 43.38
N ILE A 387 9.96 13.51 43.22
CA ILE A 387 10.44 14.57 44.12
C ILE A 387 9.65 14.60 45.45
N ILE A 388 8.41 14.10 45.47
CA ILE A 388 7.54 14.14 46.67
C ILE A 388 7.83 12.97 47.64
N VAL A 389 8.55 11.91 47.23
CA VAL A 389 8.73 10.70 48.06
C VAL A 389 9.93 10.78 49.02
N GLU A 390 10.80 11.81 48.94
CA GLU A 390 12.04 11.85 49.73
C GLU A 390 11.92 12.43 51.16
N HIS A 391 10.72 12.74 51.67
CA HIS A 391 10.54 13.29 53.03
C HIS A 391 9.37 12.67 53.81
N VAL A 392 9.46 11.38 54.14
CA VAL A 392 8.65 10.79 55.22
C VAL A 392 9.57 10.01 56.17
N PRO A 393 9.80 10.49 57.41
CA PRO A 393 10.56 9.73 58.39
C PRO A 393 9.74 8.53 58.88
N SER A 394 10.35 7.36 58.75
CA SER A 394 9.86 6.07 59.24
C SER A 394 9.58 6.10 60.74
N ASN A 395 8.29 6.08 61.12
CA ASN A 395 7.86 5.67 62.44
C ASN A 395 6.84 4.55 62.31
N LYS A 396 7.30 3.30 62.47
CA LYS A 396 6.46 2.12 62.64
C LYS A 396 5.89 2.08 64.05
N PRO A 397 4.62 1.71 64.22
CA PRO A 397 4.26 0.79 65.28
C PRO A 397 3.66 -0.49 64.70
N ALA A 398 4.04 -1.59 65.35
CA ALA A 398 3.55 -2.94 65.07
C ALA A 398 2.04 -3.04 65.31
N VAL A 399 1.32 -3.63 64.35
CA VAL A 399 -0.06 -4.07 64.56
C VAL A 399 -0.06 -5.59 64.59
N GLN A 400 -0.36 -6.12 65.78
CA GLN A 400 -0.59 -7.52 66.05
C GLN A 400 -1.86 -8.01 65.36
N THR A 401 -1.73 -9.19 64.78
CA THR A 401 -2.78 -10.05 64.27
C THR A 401 -3.74 -10.45 65.40
N ALA A 402 -5.02 -10.18 65.24
CA ALA A 402 -6.08 -10.80 66.04
C ALA A 402 -7.20 -11.29 65.11
N THR A 403 -7.16 -12.60 64.86
CA THR A 403 -8.28 -13.44 64.41
C THR A 403 -9.41 -13.41 65.44
N LEU A 404 -10.66 -13.22 65.00
CA LEU A 404 -11.85 -13.68 65.71
C LEU A 404 -13.00 -13.89 64.71
N GLN A 405 -13.32 -15.16 64.49
CA GLN A 405 -14.65 -15.63 64.13
C GLN A 405 -15.41 -15.88 65.45
N ALA A 406 -16.72 -15.59 65.40
CA ALA A 406 -17.77 -15.77 66.40
C ALA A 406 -17.81 -14.76 67.55
#